data_AF-A0A954RHE8-F1
#
_entry.id   AF-A0A954RHE8-F1
#
_cell.length_a   1.000
_cell.length_b   1.000
_cell.length_c   1.000
_cell.angle_alpha   90.00
_cell.angle_beta   90.00
_cell.angle_gamma   90.00
#
_symmetry.space_group_name_H-M   'P 1'
#
loop_
_entity.id
_entity.type
_entity.pdbx_description
1 polymer ?
#
loop_
_entity_poly.entity_id
_entity_poly.type
_entity_poly.pdbx_seq_one_letter_code
_entity_poly.pdbx_strand_id
1 'polypeptide(L)'
;MSHSEKDEAIPIDRNGDEAFLVARDGGVWRDIFRLPGNVVTTIGREPSNRIILREEKCSRRQCELSRHGRRWTIRDLNSRNGTHVNGDKISDRIAIHDGDVIRIGGLELMFTTDISKPLDHSEGGTDDQPPLNSETNDDTGPQILERKSSSRYLRENHLTTDPRDSSVRGAFAALYRLVVKMVSATSLRDLSNTVLEQLLESVNADIGAVLLFPPGTTDRTDPNGLRIISYRAPDDAPYHKVSTALSRLALTEGEAILALDLGAMATENEFQTLSDMQAQSVICAPIRDGKQICGLLHLYSLDTAKSLDTEKLDYALAVADQFAVTLPKLSEKDQLTGELERACDENRSLRRLLEIESDLIGNSRTMHSLRDTIARVASSDATALVRGESGVGKELVARAIHFNSNRRDKAFVCLNCAALTESLLESELFGHERGSFTGATDKKLGKFEQADQGTLFLDEVGEMPLSIQAKFLRVLEGHPFERVGGNASITVDVRVVAATNRELEAAVEEGEFRKDLFFRLQILELQVPPLREHASDVPILANHFLERCCQRIGHPNITLSEAATKKLTRHEWPGNVRELRNVIE
;
A
#
# COMPACT_ATOMS: atom_id res chain seq x y z
N MET A 1 8.64 6.76 -45.29
CA MET A 1 7.21 6.57 -44.99
C MET A 1 7.12 5.66 -43.78
N SER A 2 7.50 6.14 -42.58
CA SER A 2 6.60 6.74 -41.59
C SER A 2 5.42 5.82 -41.23
N HIS A 3 5.65 4.92 -40.28
CA HIS A 3 4.58 4.36 -39.47
C HIS A 3 4.65 5.00 -38.08
N SER A 4 3.57 5.73 -37.80
CA SER A 4 3.28 6.46 -36.59
C SER A 4 3.02 5.49 -35.45
N GLU A 5 3.88 5.50 -34.42
CA GLU A 5 3.47 5.07 -33.10
C GLU A 5 2.50 6.12 -32.55
N LYS A 6 1.30 5.66 -32.20
CA LYS A 6 0.31 6.43 -31.48
C LYS A 6 0.80 6.59 -30.05
N ASP A 7 1.06 7.84 -29.65
CA ASP A 7 1.21 8.22 -28.25
C ASP A 7 -0.09 7.90 -27.50
N GLU A 8 -0.10 6.77 -26.80
CA GLU A 8 -1.03 6.53 -25.70
C GLU A 8 -0.66 7.49 -24.56
N ALA A 9 -1.49 8.50 -24.37
CA ALA A 9 -1.40 9.44 -23.26
C ALA A 9 -1.58 8.67 -21.94
N ILE A 10 -0.45 8.33 -21.31
CA ILE A 10 -0.38 7.89 -19.91
C ILE A 10 -0.88 9.06 -19.05
N PRO A 11 -1.77 8.84 -18.06
CA PRO A 11 -2.22 9.90 -17.18
C PRO A 11 -1.02 10.50 -16.44
N ILE A 12 -0.80 11.80 -16.63
CA ILE A 12 0.22 12.58 -15.94
C ILE A 12 -0.20 12.64 -14.46
N ASP A 13 0.42 11.81 -13.65
CA ASP A 13 0.39 11.91 -12.20
C ASP A 13 1.03 13.26 -11.80
N ARG A 14 0.19 14.25 -11.49
CA ARG A 14 0.62 15.62 -11.14
C ARG A 14 1.33 15.70 -9.78
N ASN A 15 1.40 14.62 -9.00
CA ASN A 15 1.98 14.61 -7.66
C ASN A 15 3.50 14.33 -7.59
N GLY A 16 4.13 13.88 -8.69
CA GLY A 16 5.55 13.50 -8.71
C GLY A 16 6.54 14.61 -9.11
N ASP A 17 6.09 15.86 -9.21
CA ASP A 17 6.80 16.90 -9.96
C ASP A 17 7.66 17.89 -9.15
N GLU A 18 7.61 17.82 -7.82
CA GLU A 18 8.24 18.81 -6.94
C GLU A 18 9.27 18.18 -6.00
N ALA A 19 10.46 18.77 -5.98
CA ALA A 19 11.53 18.42 -5.03
C ALA A 19 11.96 19.64 -4.22
N PHE A 20 12.75 19.43 -3.18
CA PHE A 20 13.17 20.46 -2.24
C PHE A 20 14.63 20.30 -1.87
N LEU A 21 15.27 21.41 -1.54
CA LEU A 21 16.49 21.42 -0.74
C LEU A 21 16.17 21.96 0.64
N VAL A 22 16.61 21.25 1.65
CA VAL A 22 16.50 21.71 3.04
C VAL A 22 17.90 22.05 3.55
N ALA A 23 18.11 23.25 4.08
CA ALA A 23 19.41 23.68 4.62
C ALA A 23 19.54 23.43 6.13
N ARG A 24 20.75 23.09 6.56
CA ARG A 24 21.08 22.85 7.97
C ARG A 24 21.69 24.08 8.64
N ASP A 25 21.21 24.41 9.83
CA ASP A 25 21.71 25.50 10.69
C ASP A 25 21.84 25.00 12.15
N GLY A 26 23.03 25.14 12.74
CA GLY A 26 23.28 24.78 14.15
C GLY A 26 22.92 23.35 14.55
N GLY A 27 22.91 22.41 13.59
CA GLY A 27 22.51 21.01 13.79
C GLY A 27 21.07 20.69 13.36
N VAL A 28 20.24 21.69 13.06
CA VAL A 28 18.80 21.54 12.74
C VAL A 28 18.51 21.97 11.30
N TRP A 29 17.68 21.23 10.58
CA TRP A 29 17.22 21.58 9.23
C TRP A 29 16.15 22.69 9.28
N ARG A 30 16.38 23.85 8.66
CA ARG A 30 15.55 25.06 8.82
C ARG A 30 15.02 25.67 7.52
N ASP A 31 15.87 25.97 6.55
CA ASP A 31 15.44 26.68 5.33
C ASP A 31 15.02 25.70 4.23
N ILE A 32 13.87 25.91 3.60
CA ILE A 32 13.38 25.04 2.51
C ILE A 32 13.30 25.81 1.20
N PHE A 33 14.01 25.30 0.19
CA PHE A 33 14.01 25.82 -1.17
C PHE A 33 13.24 24.86 -2.10
N ARG A 34 12.19 25.34 -2.77
CA ARG A 34 11.44 24.55 -3.76
C ARG A 34 12.23 24.43 -5.07
N LEU A 35 12.27 23.21 -5.61
CA LEU A 35 12.87 22.89 -6.91
C LEU A 35 11.75 22.58 -7.92
N PRO A 36 11.40 23.54 -8.79
CA PRO A 36 10.42 23.29 -9.85
C PRO A 36 10.99 22.32 -10.90
N GLY A 37 10.25 21.25 -11.20
CA GLY A 37 10.71 20.18 -12.10
C GLY A 37 10.91 20.57 -13.57
N ASN A 38 10.49 21.76 -13.98
CA ASN A 38 10.53 22.27 -15.35
C ASN A 38 11.59 23.36 -15.59
N VAL A 39 12.36 23.75 -14.56
CA VAL A 39 13.39 24.82 -14.67
C VAL A 39 14.72 24.31 -14.11
N VAL A 40 15.82 24.78 -14.69
CA VAL A 40 17.16 24.54 -14.12
C VAL A 40 17.36 25.47 -12.92
N THR A 41 17.57 24.90 -11.74
CA THR A 41 17.84 25.65 -10.52
C THR A 41 19.33 25.85 -10.34
N THR A 42 19.81 27.09 -10.46
CA THR A 42 21.21 27.46 -10.18
C THR A 42 21.40 27.83 -8.72
N ILE A 43 22.53 27.40 -8.15
CA ILE A 43 22.92 27.67 -6.76
C ILE A 43 24.26 28.40 -6.76
N GLY A 44 24.39 29.46 -5.97
CA GLY A 44 25.66 30.15 -5.76
C GLY A 44 25.51 31.46 -4.99
N ARG A 45 26.61 32.18 -4.74
CA ARG A 45 26.57 33.47 -4.03
C ARG A 45 26.18 34.68 -4.87
N GLU A 46 26.09 34.53 -6.20
CA GLU A 46 25.71 35.63 -7.10
C GLU A 46 24.19 35.86 -7.09
N PRO A 47 23.70 37.11 -7.11
CA PRO A 47 22.25 37.41 -7.11
C PRO A 47 21.47 36.88 -8.32
N SER A 48 22.16 36.49 -9.40
CA SER A 48 21.56 35.91 -10.60
C SER A 48 21.19 34.42 -10.43
N ASN A 49 21.55 33.78 -9.32
CA ASN A 49 21.16 32.40 -9.01
C ASN A 49 19.74 32.33 -8.45
N ARG A 50 19.05 31.21 -8.72
CA ARG A 50 17.71 30.96 -8.15
C ARG A 50 17.77 30.68 -6.65
N ILE A 51 18.84 30.02 -6.19
CA ILE A 51 19.14 29.84 -4.77
C ILE A 51 20.44 30.59 -4.46
N ILE A 52 20.33 31.62 -3.63
CA ILE A 52 21.44 32.48 -3.26
C ILE A 52 21.98 32.03 -1.89
N LEU A 53 23.25 31.64 -1.83
CA LEU A 53 23.91 31.22 -0.60
C LEU A 53 24.93 32.26 -0.15
N ARG A 54 24.82 32.75 1.09
CA ARG A 54 25.75 33.74 1.69
C ARG A 54 26.95 33.09 2.41
N GLU A 55 27.45 31.98 1.88
CA GLU A 55 28.60 31.25 2.42
C GLU A 55 29.90 31.73 1.73
N GLU A 56 30.92 32.13 2.49
CA GLU A 56 32.19 32.65 1.94
C GLU A 56 32.92 31.62 1.07
N LYS A 57 32.78 30.33 1.41
CA LYS A 57 33.35 29.22 0.65
C LYS A 57 32.51 28.83 -0.58
N CYS A 58 31.35 29.45 -0.81
CA CYS A 58 30.51 29.22 -1.98
C CYS A 58 31.00 30.04 -3.19
N SER A 59 31.06 29.42 -4.37
CA SER A 59 31.41 30.10 -5.62
C SER A 59 30.25 30.96 -6.13
N ARG A 60 30.55 31.95 -6.98
CA ARG A 60 29.52 32.83 -7.60
C ARG A 60 28.40 32.02 -8.26
N ARG A 61 28.77 31.01 -9.03
CA ARG A 61 27.90 29.95 -9.53
C ARG A 61 28.54 28.63 -9.09
N GLN A 62 27.90 27.92 -8.19
CA GLN A 62 28.45 26.74 -7.51
C GLN A 62 28.04 25.46 -8.23
N CYS A 63 26.74 25.22 -8.35
CA CYS A 63 26.18 24.04 -8.99
C CYS A 63 24.82 24.34 -9.61
N GLU A 64 24.35 23.44 -10.46
CA GLU A 64 22.99 23.47 -11.01
C GLU A 64 22.27 22.14 -10.77
N LEU A 65 20.97 22.22 -10.53
CA LEU A 65 20.06 21.10 -10.41
C LEU A 65 19.06 21.14 -11.56
N SER A 66 18.79 19.98 -12.14
CA SER A 66 17.81 19.86 -13.22
C SER A 66 17.25 18.46 -13.29
N ARG A 67 15.99 18.37 -13.72
CA ARG A 67 15.26 17.12 -13.87
C ARG A 67 15.29 16.63 -15.31
N HIS A 68 15.55 15.34 -15.49
CA HIS A 68 15.50 14.63 -16.77
C HIS A 68 14.56 13.43 -16.63
N GLY A 69 13.36 13.53 -17.21
CA GLY A 69 12.30 12.52 -17.00
C GLY A 69 11.93 12.42 -15.52
N ARG A 70 12.08 11.23 -14.93
CA ARG A 70 11.78 10.99 -13.50
C ARG A 70 12.96 11.22 -12.55
N ARG A 71 14.15 11.58 -13.05
CA ARG A 71 15.38 11.68 -12.24
C ARG A 71 15.85 13.12 -12.09
N TRP A 72 16.30 13.46 -10.88
CA TRP A 72 17.00 14.70 -10.59
C TRP A 72 18.51 14.50 -10.76
N THR A 73 19.16 15.51 -11.32
CA THR A 73 20.61 15.51 -11.52
C THR A 73 21.22 16.81 -11.01
N ILE A 74 22.40 16.70 -10.42
CA ILE A 74 23.23 17.82 -9.99
C ILE A 74 24.52 17.85 -10.80
N ARG A 75 25.02 19.05 -11.10
CA ARG A 75 26.30 19.27 -11.76
C ARG A 75 27.04 20.42 -11.10
N ASP A 76 28.32 20.23 -10.82
CA ASP A 76 29.22 21.30 -10.38
C ASP A 76 29.57 22.23 -11.56
N LEU A 77 29.54 23.54 -11.33
CA LEU A 77 29.82 24.57 -12.34
C LEU A 77 31.29 25.03 -12.29
N ASN A 78 32.23 24.09 -12.15
CA ASN A 78 33.66 24.34 -11.94
C ASN A 78 33.90 25.24 -10.73
N SER A 79 33.28 24.90 -9.61
CA SER A 79 33.37 25.67 -8.38
C SER A 79 34.77 25.61 -7.76
N ARG A 80 35.16 26.67 -7.05
CA ARG A 80 36.50 26.80 -6.45
C ARG A 80 36.80 25.73 -5.40
N ASN A 81 35.81 25.40 -4.58
CA ASN A 81 35.95 24.46 -3.46
C ASN A 81 35.32 23.09 -3.74
N GLY A 82 34.72 22.90 -4.92
CA GLY A 82 33.98 21.69 -5.27
C GLY A 82 32.62 21.61 -4.60
N THR A 83 31.68 20.96 -5.27
CA THR A 83 30.41 20.51 -4.68
C THR A 83 30.57 19.05 -4.27
N HIS A 84 30.09 18.70 -3.08
CA HIS A 84 30.15 17.31 -2.59
C HIS A 84 28.73 16.78 -2.39
N VAL A 85 28.50 15.51 -2.69
CA VAL A 85 27.22 14.82 -2.46
C VAL A 85 27.51 13.56 -1.66
N ASN A 86 26.88 13.41 -0.49
CA ASN A 86 27.13 12.32 0.47
C ASN A 86 28.61 12.14 0.84
N GLY A 87 29.38 13.24 0.84
CA GLY A 87 30.82 13.25 1.13
C GLY A 87 31.72 13.19 -0.10
N ASP A 88 31.23 12.71 -1.24
CA ASP A 88 32.01 12.56 -2.47
C ASP A 88 31.99 13.82 -3.33
N LYS A 89 33.17 14.26 -3.78
CA LYS A 89 33.31 15.42 -4.66
C LYS A 89 32.82 15.07 -6.07
N ILE A 90 31.87 15.83 -6.60
CA ILE A 90 31.35 15.63 -7.94
C ILE A 90 32.15 16.44 -8.96
N SER A 91 32.35 15.87 -10.14
CA SER A 91 33.03 16.49 -11.28
C SER A 91 32.17 16.48 -12.55
N ASP A 92 31.41 15.40 -12.73
CA ASP A 92 30.39 15.27 -13.78
C ASP A 92 28.97 15.37 -13.23
N ARG A 93 27.99 15.37 -14.14
CA ARG A 93 26.56 15.35 -13.79
C ARG A 93 26.21 13.99 -13.19
N ILE A 94 25.71 13.98 -11.95
CA ILE A 94 25.29 12.76 -11.25
C ILE A 94 23.79 12.79 -10.96
N ALA A 95 23.19 11.61 -10.81
CA ALA A 95 21.82 11.48 -10.33
C ALA A 95 21.78 11.62 -8.80
N ILE A 96 20.76 12.30 -8.28
CA ILE A 96 20.52 12.46 -6.84
C ILE A 96 19.17 11.84 -6.47
N HIS A 97 19.12 11.31 -5.26
CA HIS A 97 17.99 10.57 -4.70
C HIS A 97 17.53 11.21 -3.38
N ASP A 98 16.30 10.90 -2.98
CA ASP A 98 15.70 11.35 -1.72
C ASP A 98 16.63 11.02 -0.53
N GLY A 99 17.03 12.03 0.24
CA GLY A 99 17.94 11.93 1.38
C GLY A 99 19.41 12.29 1.09
N ASP A 100 19.80 12.51 -0.17
CA ASP A 100 21.18 12.89 -0.50
C ASP A 100 21.56 14.26 0.06
N VAL A 101 22.73 14.35 0.71
CA VAL A 101 23.24 15.59 1.33
C VAL A 101 24.29 16.25 0.42
N ILE A 102 23.98 17.45 -0.05
CA ILE A 102 24.85 18.31 -0.85
C ILE A 102 25.61 19.24 0.09
N ARG A 103 26.94 19.16 0.10
CA ARG A 103 27.81 20.00 0.92
C ARG A 103 28.56 21.03 0.08
N ILE A 104 28.42 22.30 0.46
CA ILE A 104 29.08 23.46 -0.15
C ILE A 104 29.80 24.23 0.96
N GLY A 105 31.11 24.05 1.08
CA GLY A 105 31.86 24.64 2.19
C GLY A 105 31.42 24.05 3.54
N GLY A 106 30.95 24.90 4.46
CA GLY A 106 30.38 24.50 5.75
C GLY A 106 28.87 24.22 5.72
N LEU A 107 28.19 24.50 4.61
CA LEU A 107 26.74 24.35 4.48
C LEU A 107 26.37 22.93 4.01
N GLU A 108 25.35 22.35 4.66
CA GLU A 108 24.70 21.10 4.24
C GLU A 108 23.29 21.39 3.72
N LEU A 109 22.98 20.87 2.54
CA LEU A 109 21.68 20.96 1.87
C LEU A 109 21.19 19.54 1.56
N MET A 110 20.12 19.07 2.19
CA MET A 110 19.56 17.76 1.87
C MET A 110 18.51 17.85 0.77
N PHE A 111 18.62 16.98 -0.21
CA PHE A 111 17.62 16.83 -1.26
C PHE A 111 16.49 15.90 -0.81
N THR A 112 15.24 16.33 -0.98
CA THR A 112 14.08 15.48 -0.74
C THR A 112 12.93 15.75 -1.70
N THR A 113 12.17 14.71 -2.00
CA THR A 113 10.90 14.75 -2.75
C THR A 113 9.68 14.84 -1.81
N ASP A 114 9.90 14.66 -0.51
CA ASP A 114 8.87 14.63 0.52
C ASP A 114 9.39 15.23 1.84
N ILE A 115 9.13 16.53 2.01
CA ILE A 115 9.48 17.30 3.22
C ILE A 115 8.77 16.83 4.49
N SER A 116 7.77 15.93 4.39
CA SER A 116 7.09 15.35 5.55
C SER A 116 7.89 14.22 6.23
N LYS A 117 8.88 13.66 5.54
CA LYS A 117 9.72 12.56 6.05
C LYS A 117 10.70 13.05 7.13
N PRO A 118 11.16 12.16 8.05
CA PRO A 118 12.20 12.50 9.00
C PRO A 118 13.46 12.94 8.26
N LEU A 119 14.00 14.11 8.61
CA LEU A 119 15.18 14.68 7.96
C LEU A 119 16.51 14.20 8.61
N ASP A 120 16.43 13.30 9.59
CA ASP A 120 17.58 12.82 10.35
C ASP A 120 17.95 11.38 9.97
N HIS A 121 19.11 11.26 9.31
CA HIS A 121 19.97 10.08 9.39
C HIS A 121 21.31 10.52 10.00
N SER A 122 21.38 10.54 11.33
CA SER A 122 22.65 10.43 12.05
C SER A 122 22.47 9.52 13.25
N GLU A 123 22.81 8.24 13.06
CA GLU A 123 23.20 7.38 14.16
C GLU A 123 24.45 7.98 14.83
N GLY A 124 24.41 8.15 16.15
CA GLY A 124 25.60 8.37 16.97
C GLY A 124 25.90 9.84 17.30
N GLY A 125 25.45 10.27 18.48
CA GLY A 125 25.86 11.53 19.09
C GLY A 125 25.06 11.81 20.36
N THR A 126 25.46 11.21 21.48
CA THR A 126 25.07 11.67 22.81
C THR A 126 25.65 13.06 23.01
N ASP A 127 24.81 14.09 23.14
CA ASP A 127 25.25 15.36 23.70
C ASP A 127 24.29 15.75 24.83
N ASP A 128 24.70 15.37 26.03
CA ASP A 128 24.28 15.98 27.28
C ASP A 128 24.81 17.43 27.27
N GLN A 129 23.92 18.41 27.06
CA GLN A 129 24.10 19.72 27.66
C GLN A 129 22.81 20.18 28.34
N PRO A 130 22.87 20.59 29.61
CA PRO A 130 21.73 21.12 30.32
C PRO A 130 21.39 22.52 29.78
N PRO A 131 20.12 22.94 29.83
CA PRO A 131 19.74 24.28 29.39
C PRO A 131 20.34 25.32 30.35
N LEU A 132 21.10 26.26 29.80
CA LEU A 132 21.49 27.47 30.50
C LEU A 132 20.23 28.31 30.77
N ASN A 133 19.90 28.45 32.04
CA ASN A 133 19.06 29.53 32.54
C ASN A 133 19.81 30.85 32.34
N SER A 134 19.21 31.77 31.59
CA SER A 134 19.36 33.19 31.87
C SER A 134 18.04 33.88 31.58
N GLU A 135 17.30 34.16 32.64
CA GLU A 135 16.35 35.27 32.67
C GLU A 135 17.14 36.55 32.35
N THR A 136 16.96 37.08 31.15
CA THR A 136 17.18 38.48 30.86
C THR A 136 15.85 39.05 30.39
N ASN A 137 15.21 39.82 31.26
CA ASN A 137 14.20 40.80 30.88
C ASN A 137 14.87 41.77 29.91
N ASP A 138 14.68 41.57 28.61
CA ASP A 138 14.97 42.57 27.59
C ASP A 138 13.67 42.84 26.82
N ASP A 139 13.24 44.10 26.86
CA ASP A 139 11.96 44.62 26.38
C ASP A 139 11.92 44.76 24.84
N THR A 140 12.47 43.78 24.12
CA THR A 140 12.75 43.83 22.67
C THR A 140 12.33 42.56 21.92
N GLY A 141 11.12 42.05 22.22
CA GLY A 141 10.48 40.95 21.49
C GLY A 141 9.40 41.42 20.49
N PRO A 142 8.94 40.55 19.56
CA PRO A 142 7.85 40.87 18.65
C PRO A 142 6.61 41.36 19.38
N GLN A 143 5.99 42.44 18.89
CA GLN A 143 4.81 43.01 19.51
C GLN A 143 3.58 42.14 19.21
N ILE A 144 3.08 41.44 20.23
CA ILE A 144 1.83 40.67 20.13
C ILE A 144 0.66 41.66 20.11
N LEU A 145 -0.08 41.68 19.00
CA LEU A 145 -1.28 42.50 18.85
C LEU A 145 -2.51 41.84 19.47
N GLU A 146 -2.65 40.53 19.24
CA GLU A 146 -3.83 39.80 19.68
C GLU A 146 -3.54 38.32 19.91
N ARG A 147 -4.30 37.74 20.84
CA ARG A 147 -4.30 36.32 21.17
C ARG A 147 -5.71 35.78 21.23
N LYS A 148 -5.93 34.59 20.67
CA LYS A 148 -7.27 33.98 20.61
C LYS A 148 -7.23 32.48 20.87
N SER A 149 -7.99 32.06 21.89
CA SER A 149 -8.12 30.64 22.28
C SER A 149 -9.28 29.91 21.60
N SER A 150 -10.20 30.61 20.93
CA SER A 150 -11.32 29.95 20.24
C SER A 150 -11.92 30.80 19.13
N SER A 151 -12.38 30.15 18.07
CA SER A 151 -12.99 30.83 16.94
C SER A 151 -14.47 31.15 17.16
N ARG A 152 -14.93 32.30 16.63
CA ARG A 152 -16.37 32.66 16.60
C ARG A 152 -17.18 31.76 15.66
N TYR A 153 -16.55 31.16 14.66
CA TYR A 153 -17.20 30.35 13.61
C TYR A 153 -17.57 28.94 14.06
N LEU A 154 -17.01 28.46 15.17
CA LEU A 154 -17.19 27.09 15.68
C LEU A 154 -18.10 27.02 16.93
N ARG A 155 -18.69 28.14 17.37
CA ARG A 155 -19.59 28.22 18.54
C ARG A 155 -21.06 28.36 18.10
N GLU A 156 -21.90 27.39 18.46
CA GLU A 156 -23.35 27.40 18.15
C GLU A 156 -24.07 28.68 18.62
N ASN A 157 -23.66 29.25 19.77
CA ASN A 157 -24.34 30.40 20.41
C ASN A 157 -23.99 31.78 19.84
N HIS A 158 -23.05 31.91 18.89
CA HIS A 158 -22.66 33.20 18.29
C HIS A 158 -23.18 33.41 16.86
N LEU A 159 -23.89 32.42 16.29
CA LEU A 159 -24.61 32.57 15.01
C LEU A 159 -25.82 33.52 15.12
N THR A 160 -26.14 34.01 16.33
CA THR A 160 -27.32 34.84 16.63
C THR A 160 -27.05 36.34 16.71
N THR A 161 -25.83 36.83 16.45
CA THR A 161 -25.55 38.28 16.43
C THR A 161 -25.65 38.85 15.00
N ASP A 162 -26.65 39.71 14.82
CA ASP A 162 -27.04 40.51 13.64
C ASP A 162 -27.01 39.83 12.25
N PRO A 163 -28.18 39.46 11.67
CA PRO A 163 -28.28 38.90 10.32
C PRO A 163 -27.82 39.84 9.18
N ARG A 164 -27.38 41.07 9.46
CA ARG A 164 -26.85 42.03 8.46
C ARG A 164 -25.34 42.01 8.32
N ASP A 165 -24.60 41.26 9.12
CA ASP A 165 -23.14 41.22 9.03
C ASP A 165 -22.67 40.33 7.85
N SER A 166 -22.45 40.96 6.70
CA SER A 166 -22.11 40.28 5.45
C SER A 166 -20.73 39.63 5.48
N SER A 167 -19.80 40.11 6.31
CA SER A 167 -18.44 39.56 6.41
C SER A 167 -18.46 38.17 7.06
N VAL A 168 -19.20 37.99 8.15
CA VAL A 168 -19.34 36.71 8.88
C VAL A 168 -19.98 35.63 8.00
N ARG A 169 -21.00 35.98 7.22
CA ARG A 169 -21.64 35.06 6.26
C ARG A 169 -20.67 34.63 5.15
N GLY A 170 -19.87 35.55 4.64
CA GLY A 170 -18.85 35.26 3.64
C GLY A 170 -17.77 34.31 4.17
N ALA A 171 -17.25 34.57 5.37
CA ALA A 171 -16.25 33.74 6.03
C ALA A 171 -16.80 32.33 6.36
N PHE A 172 -18.05 32.21 6.81
CA PHE A 172 -18.67 30.91 7.06
C PHE A 172 -18.87 30.11 5.77
N ALA A 173 -19.31 30.75 4.67
CA ALA A 173 -19.43 30.10 3.38
C ALA A 173 -18.06 29.68 2.80
N ALA A 174 -17.00 30.44 3.07
CA ALA A 174 -15.62 30.06 2.73
C ALA A 174 -15.16 28.85 3.54
N LEU A 175 -15.37 28.85 4.86
CA LEU A 175 -15.05 27.75 5.76
C LEU A 175 -15.78 26.46 5.34
N TYR A 176 -17.09 26.54 5.06
CA TYR A 176 -17.89 25.39 4.64
C TYR A 176 -17.38 24.81 3.31
N ARG A 177 -17.10 25.65 2.32
CA ARG A 177 -16.51 25.20 1.04
C ARG A 177 -15.16 24.54 1.24
N LEU A 178 -14.34 25.06 2.16
CA LEU A 178 -13.07 24.47 2.50
C LEU A 178 -13.27 23.09 3.16
N VAL A 179 -14.16 22.96 4.14
CA VAL A 179 -14.50 21.67 4.77
C VAL A 179 -14.89 20.63 3.73
N VAL A 180 -15.76 20.99 2.77
CA VAL A 180 -16.19 20.06 1.71
C VAL A 180 -15.00 19.61 0.85
N LYS A 181 -14.10 20.52 0.48
CA LYS A 181 -12.88 20.19 -0.27
C LYS A 181 -11.92 19.31 0.56
N MET A 182 -11.81 19.57 1.86
CA MET A 182 -10.98 18.78 2.78
C MET A 182 -11.45 17.33 2.88
N VAL A 183 -12.76 17.07 2.85
CA VAL A 183 -13.31 15.70 2.87
C VAL A 183 -12.93 14.92 1.61
N SER A 184 -12.76 15.58 0.47
CA SER A 184 -12.34 14.92 -0.78
C SER A 184 -10.83 14.65 -0.88
N ALA A 185 -10.02 15.15 0.05
CA ALA A 185 -8.57 14.96 0.00
C ALA A 185 -8.21 13.46 0.07
N THR A 186 -7.19 13.05 -0.69
CA THR A 186 -6.74 11.66 -0.71
C THR A 186 -5.44 11.42 0.05
N SER A 187 -4.74 12.49 0.45
CA SER A 187 -3.50 12.40 1.22
C SER A 187 -3.36 13.59 2.16
N LEU A 188 -2.47 13.47 3.15
CA LEU A 188 -2.12 14.55 4.06
C LEU A 188 -1.60 15.78 3.30
N ARG A 189 -0.81 15.57 2.24
CA ARG A 189 -0.24 16.63 1.41
C ARG A 189 -1.30 17.36 0.61
N ASP A 190 -2.23 16.62 0.00
CA ASP A 190 -3.37 17.17 -0.75
C ASP A 190 -4.29 17.99 0.16
N LEU A 191 -4.58 17.48 1.37
CA LEU A 191 -5.31 18.22 2.38
C LEU A 191 -4.61 19.54 2.75
N SER A 192 -3.30 19.46 3.04
CA SER A 192 -2.49 20.62 3.44
C SER A 192 -2.41 21.68 2.34
N ASN A 193 -2.23 21.25 1.09
CA ASN A 193 -2.20 22.13 -0.08
C ASN A 193 -3.54 22.83 -0.31
N THR A 194 -4.63 22.08 -0.23
CA THR A 194 -6.00 22.61 -0.38
C THR A 194 -6.31 23.67 0.67
N VAL A 195 -5.88 23.41 1.91
CA VAL A 195 -6.06 24.34 3.04
C VAL A 195 -5.23 25.60 2.84
N LEU A 196 -3.95 25.48 2.53
CA LEU A 196 -3.08 26.64 2.29
C LEU A 196 -3.57 27.50 1.12
N GLU A 197 -3.98 26.89 0.01
CA GLU A 197 -4.45 27.63 -1.17
C GLU A 197 -5.69 28.48 -0.85
N GLN A 198 -6.70 27.90 -0.22
CA GLN A 198 -7.91 28.63 0.14
C GLN A 198 -7.69 29.65 1.25
N LEU A 199 -6.78 29.34 2.18
CA LEU A 199 -6.52 30.21 3.31
C LEU A 199 -5.74 31.44 2.89
N LEU A 200 -4.69 31.30 2.07
CA LEU A 200 -3.94 32.43 1.52
C LEU A 200 -4.83 33.37 0.71
N GLU A 201 -5.74 32.82 -0.10
CA GLU A 201 -6.72 33.60 -0.86
C GLU A 201 -7.70 34.36 0.04
N SER A 202 -8.21 33.70 1.09
CA SER A 202 -9.24 34.28 1.99
C SER A 202 -8.67 35.30 2.97
N VAL A 203 -7.46 35.06 3.48
CA VAL A 203 -6.75 35.93 4.43
C VAL A 203 -5.96 37.03 3.72
N ASN A 204 -5.71 36.86 2.42
CA ASN A 204 -4.83 37.70 1.60
C ASN A 204 -3.41 37.77 2.20
N ALA A 205 -2.89 36.61 2.59
CA ALA A 205 -1.52 36.43 3.06
C ALA A 205 -0.61 36.02 1.88
N ASP A 206 0.66 36.36 1.95
CA ASP A 206 1.64 36.06 0.89
C ASP A 206 2.26 34.68 1.06
N ILE A 207 2.56 34.29 2.31
CA ILE A 207 3.22 33.02 2.63
C ILE A 207 2.38 32.26 3.64
N GLY A 208 2.28 30.94 3.47
CA GLY A 208 1.60 30.07 4.41
C GLY A 208 2.28 28.72 4.54
N ALA A 209 2.30 28.15 5.75
CA ALA A 209 2.88 26.84 5.99
C ALA A 209 2.09 26.04 7.03
N VAL A 210 1.98 24.74 6.80
CA VAL A 210 1.41 23.76 7.72
C VAL A 210 2.56 22.94 8.30
N LEU A 211 2.69 22.95 9.62
CA LEU A 211 3.66 22.16 10.35
C LEU A 211 2.94 21.22 11.30
N LEU A 212 3.31 19.93 11.32
CA LEU A 212 2.73 18.93 12.20
C LEU A 212 3.80 18.20 13.01
N PHE A 213 3.43 17.78 14.22
CA PHE A 213 4.24 16.84 14.98
C PHE A 213 4.17 15.45 14.33
N PRO A 214 5.29 14.71 14.31
CA PRO A 214 5.29 13.30 13.95
C PRO A 214 4.28 12.50 14.80
N PRO A 215 3.72 11.40 14.25
CA PRO A 215 2.97 10.45 15.04
C PRO A 215 3.83 9.94 16.22
N GLY A 216 3.24 9.86 17.42
CA GLY A 216 3.93 9.38 18.62
C GLY A 216 4.79 10.40 19.37
N THR A 217 4.89 11.66 18.91
CA THR A 217 5.60 12.71 19.66
C THR A 217 4.95 12.98 21.02
N THR A 218 5.77 12.87 22.08
CA THR A 218 5.40 13.06 23.49
C THR A 218 5.44 14.52 23.91
N ASP A 219 6.53 15.22 23.63
CA ASP A 219 6.65 16.67 23.86
C ASP A 219 6.13 17.45 22.65
N ARG A 220 4.94 18.06 22.82
CA ARG A 220 4.26 18.85 21.79
C ARG A 220 4.35 20.36 22.06
N THR A 221 5.30 20.78 22.88
CA THR A 221 5.52 22.18 23.24
C THR A 221 6.77 22.76 22.57
N ASP A 222 7.70 21.91 22.13
CA ASP A 222 8.91 22.34 21.44
C ASP A 222 8.67 22.53 19.92
N PRO A 223 8.81 23.77 19.38
CA PRO A 223 8.69 24.02 17.95
C PRO A 223 9.69 23.25 17.10
N ASN A 224 10.84 22.84 17.65
CA ASN A 224 11.84 22.09 16.88
C ASN A 224 11.34 20.69 16.50
N GLY A 225 10.41 20.10 17.25
CA GLY A 225 9.79 18.82 16.93
C GLY A 225 8.78 18.86 15.78
N LEU A 226 8.44 20.05 15.27
CA LEU A 226 7.49 20.22 14.17
C LEU A 226 8.14 19.98 12.80
N ARG A 227 7.45 19.19 11.95
CA ARG A 227 7.79 18.97 10.55
C ARG A 227 6.92 19.78 9.62
N ILE A 228 7.50 20.33 8.57
CA ILE A 228 6.77 21.10 7.57
C ILE A 228 6.13 20.10 6.59
N ILE A 229 4.81 20.07 6.55
CA ILE A 229 4.04 19.17 5.68
C ILE A 229 3.83 19.80 4.30
N SER A 230 3.56 21.11 4.29
CA SER A 230 3.43 21.90 3.07
C SER A 230 3.65 23.38 3.36
N TYR A 231 4.10 24.12 2.35
CA TYR A 231 4.12 25.58 2.35
C TYR A 231 3.80 26.13 0.96
N ARG A 232 3.38 27.39 0.92
CA ARG A 232 3.25 28.20 -0.31
C ARG A 232 3.81 29.60 -0.09
N ALA A 233 4.48 30.13 -1.10
CA ALA A 233 5.09 31.46 -1.12
C ALA A 233 5.06 32.05 -2.55
N PRO A 234 5.15 33.39 -2.73
CA PRO A 234 5.23 34.03 -4.04
C PRO A 234 6.55 33.68 -4.74
N ASP A 235 6.54 33.56 -6.07
CA ASP A 235 7.72 33.33 -6.91
C ASP A 235 8.65 32.17 -6.48
N ASP A 236 8.10 31.15 -5.80
CA ASP A 236 8.84 30.05 -5.19
C ASP A 236 9.91 30.50 -4.18
N ALA A 237 9.70 31.65 -3.52
CA ALA A 237 10.57 32.15 -2.47
C ALA A 237 10.76 31.09 -1.37
N PRO A 238 11.97 31.01 -0.77
CA PRO A 238 12.25 30.05 0.29
C PRO A 238 11.33 30.27 1.48
N TYR A 239 10.94 29.18 2.11
CA TYR A 239 10.23 29.24 3.38
C TYR A 239 11.23 29.20 4.54
N HIS A 240 11.10 30.17 5.44
CA HIS A 240 11.87 30.29 6.67
C HIS A 240 10.95 30.03 7.87
N LYS A 241 11.33 29.11 8.76
CA LYS A 241 10.57 28.78 9.98
C LYS A 241 10.53 30.00 10.93
N VAL A 242 9.36 30.30 11.51
CA VAL A 242 9.14 31.43 12.47
C VAL A 242 10.15 31.38 13.62
N SER A 243 10.44 32.55 14.22
CA SER A 243 11.06 32.66 15.54
C SER A 243 10.54 31.60 16.51
N THR A 244 11.46 30.87 17.13
CA THR A 244 11.18 29.81 18.10
C THR A 244 10.31 30.31 19.26
N ALA A 245 10.37 31.61 19.60
CA ALA A 245 9.60 32.21 20.69
C ALA A 245 8.08 32.23 20.41
N LEU A 246 7.63 32.76 19.26
CA LEU A 246 6.20 32.85 18.92
C LEU A 246 5.58 31.47 18.71
N SER A 247 6.31 30.58 18.03
CA SER A 247 5.87 29.20 17.82
C SER A 247 5.71 28.46 19.15
N ARG A 248 6.68 28.63 20.07
CA ARG A 248 6.63 28.01 21.40
C ARG A 248 5.45 28.54 22.19
N LEU A 249 5.22 29.85 22.16
CA LEU A 249 4.10 30.48 22.86
C LEU A 249 2.75 29.92 22.40
N ALA A 250 2.52 29.85 21.08
CA ALA A 250 1.29 29.29 20.51
C ALA A 250 1.10 27.80 20.87
N LEU A 251 2.19 27.02 20.91
CA LEU A 251 2.15 25.61 21.32
C LEU A 251 1.91 25.44 22.82
N THR A 252 2.54 26.25 23.67
CA THR A 252 2.40 26.11 25.13
C THR A 252 1.04 26.57 25.62
N GLU A 253 0.51 27.63 25.03
CA GLU A 253 -0.75 28.24 25.47
C GLU A 253 -1.96 27.70 24.68
N GLY A 254 -1.74 27.11 23.51
CA GLY A 254 -2.82 26.63 22.64
C GLY A 254 -3.67 27.76 22.06
N GLU A 255 -3.12 28.97 21.96
CA GLU A 255 -3.78 30.16 21.44
C GLU A 255 -3.18 30.57 20.09
N ALA A 256 -4.04 31.06 19.19
CA ALA A 256 -3.58 31.71 17.97
C ALA A 256 -3.07 33.12 18.29
N ILE A 257 -1.94 33.49 17.69
CA ILE A 257 -1.23 34.73 17.96
C ILE A 257 -1.13 35.56 16.68
N LEU A 258 -1.45 36.85 16.77
CA LEU A 258 -1.17 37.86 15.75
C LEU A 258 -0.07 38.79 16.28
N ALA A 259 1.02 38.97 15.52
CA ALA A 259 2.14 39.84 15.89
C ALA A 259 2.62 40.71 14.72
N LEU A 260 3.25 41.84 15.04
CA LEU A 260 3.89 42.78 14.09
C LEU A 260 5.41 42.79 14.19
N ASP A 261 6.04 43.23 13.09
CA ASP A 261 7.41 43.75 12.96
C ASP A 261 8.49 42.99 13.77
N LEU A 262 9.06 41.96 13.14
CA LEU A 262 10.23 41.23 13.63
C LEU A 262 11.57 41.89 13.22
N GLY A 263 11.53 43.06 12.56
CA GLY A 263 12.69 43.62 11.85
C GLY A 263 13.57 44.57 12.65
N ALA A 264 13.19 44.98 13.86
CA ALA A 264 13.99 45.87 14.68
C ALA A 264 14.51 45.16 15.93
N MET A 265 15.83 44.94 15.97
CA MET A 265 16.64 44.46 17.11
C MET A 265 16.86 42.94 17.19
N ALA A 266 17.80 42.44 16.39
CA ALA A 266 18.56 41.24 16.74
C ALA A 266 19.93 41.67 17.29
N THR A 267 20.20 41.38 18.55
CA THR A 267 21.52 41.59 19.18
C THR A 267 22.54 40.60 18.62
N GLU A 268 23.78 41.07 18.51
CA GLU A 268 24.94 40.38 17.94
C GLU A 268 25.31 39.12 18.76
N ASN A 269 24.80 37.93 18.42
CA ASN A 269 25.52 36.63 18.48
C ASN A 269 24.73 35.36 18.16
N GLU A 270 23.64 35.44 17.39
CA GLU A 270 23.10 34.29 16.66
C GLU A 270 22.86 34.75 15.21
N PHE A 271 23.37 34.01 14.23
CA PHE A 271 23.44 34.45 12.83
C PHE A 271 22.10 34.98 12.29
N GLN A 272 22.01 36.32 12.15
CA GLN A 272 21.32 37.11 11.12
C GLN A 272 20.11 36.49 10.39
N THR A 273 19.12 35.95 11.11
CA THR A 273 17.92 35.31 10.51
C THR A 273 16.61 36.06 10.77
N LEU A 274 16.67 37.40 10.90
CA LEU A 274 15.49 38.25 11.03
C LEU A 274 15.45 39.46 10.08
N SER A 275 16.41 39.62 9.16
CA SER A 275 16.43 40.76 8.22
C SER A 275 16.08 40.42 6.76
N ASP A 276 15.83 39.16 6.41
CA ASP A 276 15.56 38.75 5.01
C ASP A 276 14.07 38.45 4.72
N MET A 277 13.21 38.29 5.73
CA MET A 277 11.75 38.28 5.53
C MET A 277 11.25 39.70 5.81
N GLN A 278 10.92 40.48 4.77
CA GLN A 278 10.20 41.75 4.91
C GLN A 278 8.74 41.54 5.35
N ALA A 279 8.49 40.54 6.22
CA ALA A 279 7.18 40.20 6.73
C ALA A 279 6.78 41.23 7.80
N GLN A 280 5.66 41.89 7.57
CA GLN A 280 5.19 42.98 8.42
C GLN A 280 4.24 42.50 9.51
N SER A 281 3.55 41.39 9.27
CA SER A 281 2.67 40.75 10.24
C SER A 281 2.69 39.24 10.07
N VAL A 282 2.46 38.53 11.18
CA VAL A 282 2.42 37.06 11.23
C VAL A 282 1.22 36.58 12.03
N ILE A 283 0.55 35.54 11.54
CA ILE A 283 -0.38 34.72 12.30
C ILE A 283 0.26 33.36 12.56
N CYS A 284 0.30 32.96 13.83
CA CYS A 284 0.66 31.62 14.26
C CYS A 284 -0.57 30.99 14.93
N ALA A 285 -1.19 30.01 14.26
CA ALA A 285 -2.40 29.35 14.76
C ALA A 285 -2.10 27.88 15.10
N PRO A 286 -2.43 27.40 16.32
CA PRO A 286 -2.25 26.01 16.67
C PRO A 286 -3.28 25.13 15.95
N ILE A 287 -2.81 24.02 15.40
CA ILE A 287 -3.64 22.95 14.84
C ILE A 287 -3.92 21.98 15.99
N ARG A 288 -5.17 21.91 16.44
CA ARG A 288 -5.53 21.19 17.67
C ARG A 288 -6.81 20.37 17.52
N ASP A 289 -6.77 19.16 18.05
CA ASP A 289 -7.93 18.28 18.20
C ASP A 289 -8.29 18.19 19.68
N GLY A 290 -9.34 18.92 20.09
CA GLY A 290 -9.69 19.09 21.49
C GLY A 290 -8.56 19.76 22.29
N LYS A 291 -7.95 19.01 23.23
CA LYS A 291 -6.82 19.48 24.07
C LYS A 291 -5.45 19.13 23.49
N GLN A 292 -5.40 18.34 22.42
CA GLN A 292 -4.16 17.84 21.85
C GLN A 292 -3.72 18.74 20.70
N ILE A 293 -2.49 19.27 20.78
CA ILE A 293 -1.91 20.07 19.71
C ILE A 293 -1.22 19.15 18.70
N CYS A 294 -1.70 19.15 17.47
CA CYS A 294 -1.14 18.37 16.37
C CYS A 294 -0.07 19.13 15.60
N GLY A 295 -0.06 20.47 15.67
CA GLY A 295 0.94 21.28 14.98
C GLY A 295 0.65 22.78 14.97
N LEU A 296 1.22 23.48 13.99
CA LEU A 296 1.07 24.92 13.77
C LEU A 296 0.75 25.24 12.31
N LEU A 297 -0.05 26.28 12.12
CA LEU A 297 -0.30 26.95 10.86
C LEU A 297 0.33 28.35 10.93
N HIS A 298 1.22 28.67 9.98
CA HIS A 298 1.85 29.97 9.86
C HIS A 298 1.34 30.72 8.65
N LEU A 299 1.13 32.03 8.79
CA LEU A 299 0.75 32.94 7.71
C LEU A 299 1.48 34.26 7.84
N TYR A 300 1.95 34.79 6.71
CA TYR A 300 2.73 36.01 6.66
C TYR A 300 2.18 36.95 5.61
N SER A 301 2.30 38.24 5.91
CA SER A 301 2.12 39.30 4.93
C SER A 301 3.42 40.07 4.76
N LEU A 302 3.84 40.26 3.52
CA LEU A 302 5.03 41.01 3.11
C LEU A 302 4.71 42.48 2.79
N ASP A 303 3.42 42.84 2.67
CA ASP A 303 2.94 44.14 2.21
C ASP A 303 2.15 44.89 3.31
N THR A 304 2.48 46.16 3.50
CA THR A 304 1.80 47.11 4.43
C THR A 304 0.34 47.28 4.08
N ALA A 305 -0.02 47.14 2.80
CA ALA A 305 -1.41 47.20 2.37
C ALA A 305 -2.20 45.92 2.67
N LYS A 306 -1.53 44.79 2.94
CA LYS A 306 -2.13 43.48 3.24
C LYS A 306 -2.02 43.16 4.74
N SER A 307 -2.51 44.04 5.60
CA SER A 307 -2.43 43.81 7.06
C SER A 307 -3.23 42.57 7.50
N LEU A 308 -2.60 41.70 8.29
CA LEU A 308 -3.30 40.64 9.03
C LEU A 308 -3.99 41.26 10.24
N ASP A 309 -5.26 40.93 10.45
CA ASP A 309 -6.11 41.50 11.48
C ASP A 309 -6.78 40.41 12.35
N THR A 310 -7.55 40.86 13.34
CA THR A 310 -8.35 40.03 14.25
C THR A 310 -9.30 39.07 13.55
N GLU A 311 -9.92 39.50 12.45
CA GLU A 311 -10.93 38.69 11.74
C GLU A 311 -10.25 37.55 10.98
N LYS A 312 -9.12 37.84 10.37
CA LYS A 312 -8.24 36.89 9.70
C LYS A 312 -7.63 35.89 10.68
N LEU A 313 -7.21 36.34 11.86
CA LEU A 313 -6.74 35.47 12.95
C LEU A 313 -7.84 34.47 13.35
N ASP A 314 -9.07 34.94 13.51
CA ASP A 314 -10.22 34.11 13.88
C ASP A 314 -10.55 33.07 12.80
N TYR A 315 -10.52 33.48 11.53
CA TYR A 315 -10.73 32.56 10.41
C TYR A 315 -9.60 31.51 10.31
N ALA A 316 -8.34 31.93 10.45
CA ALA A 316 -7.20 31.02 10.44
C ALA A 316 -7.28 29.98 11.56
N LEU A 317 -7.69 30.39 12.77
CA LEU A 317 -7.92 29.47 13.88
C LEU A 317 -9.06 28.48 13.59
N ALA A 318 -10.17 28.93 12.99
CA ALA A 318 -11.26 28.03 12.60
C ALA A 318 -10.81 26.96 11.59
N VAL A 319 -9.99 27.37 10.62
CA VAL A 319 -9.42 26.45 9.64
C VAL A 319 -8.44 25.48 10.29
N ALA A 320 -7.58 25.95 11.19
CA ALA A 320 -6.62 25.10 11.91
C ALA A 320 -7.32 24.04 12.78
N ASP A 321 -8.40 24.41 13.47
CA ASP A 321 -9.24 23.49 14.25
C ASP A 321 -9.90 22.44 13.33
N GLN A 322 -10.48 22.87 12.20
CA GLN A 322 -11.11 21.95 11.23
C GLN A 322 -10.09 21.02 10.55
N PHE A 323 -8.87 21.53 10.32
CA PHE A 323 -7.76 20.75 9.79
C PHE A 323 -7.42 19.61 10.72
N ALA A 324 -7.27 19.89 12.01
CA ALA A 324 -6.96 18.89 13.03
C ALA A 324 -8.00 17.75 13.07
N VAL A 325 -9.30 18.07 12.99
CA VAL A 325 -10.38 17.07 12.99
C VAL A 325 -10.35 16.15 11.75
N THR A 326 -9.78 16.63 10.65
CA THR A 326 -9.73 15.88 9.38
C THR A 326 -8.51 14.95 9.30
N LEU A 327 -7.44 15.26 10.04
CA LEU A 327 -6.18 14.49 10.02
C LEU A 327 -6.35 13.00 10.33
N PRO A 328 -7.01 12.58 11.44
CA PRO A 328 -7.12 11.15 11.78
C PRO A 328 -7.85 10.34 10.71
N LYS A 329 -8.87 10.93 10.08
CA LYS A 329 -9.70 10.27 9.05
C LYS A 329 -8.91 9.93 7.79
N LEU A 330 -7.92 10.77 7.43
CA LEU A 330 -7.05 10.49 6.30
C LEU A 330 -6.02 9.40 6.62
N SER A 331 -5.45 9.43 7.83
CA SER A 331 -4.49 8.41 8.27
C SER A 331 -5.10 7.02 8.33
N GLU A 332 -6.34 6.89 8.83
CA GLU A 332 -7.05 5.60 8.89
C GLU A 332 -7.32 5.03 7.49
N LYS A 333 -7.78 5.88 6.56
CA LYS A 333 -8.05 5.49 5.17
C LYS A 333 -6.79 4.97 4.45
N ASP A 334 -5.66 5.64 4.64
CA ASP A 334 -4.39 5.26 4.02
C ASP A 334 -3.89 3.90 4.55
N GLN A 335 -3.97 3.70 5.86
CA GLN A 335 -3.60 2.43 6.49
C GLN A 335 -4.43 1.24 5.96
N LEU A 336 -5.76 1.39 5.90
CA LEU A 336 -6.66 0.33 5.42
C LEU A 336 -6.39 -0.02 3.95
N THR A 337 -6.07 0.99 3.13
CA THR A 337 -5.74 0.77 1.71
C THR A 337 -4.46 -0.05 1.58
N GLY A 338 -3.42 0.29 2.36
CA GLY A 338 -2.15 -0.45 2.35
C GLY A 338 -2.27 -1.87 2.89
N GLU A 339 -3.11 -2.13 3.90
CA GLU A 339 -3.37 -3.48 4.39
C GLU A 339 -4.09 -4.35 3.35
N LEU A 340 -5.06 -3.78 2.63
CA LEU A 340 -5.79 -4.48 1.58
C LEU A 340 -4.88 -4.87 0.41
N GLU A 341 -4.01 -3.97 -0.03
CA GLU A 341 -3.04 -4.25 -1.10
C GLU A 341 -2.11 -5.41 -0.73
N ARG A 342 -1.54 -5.39 0.49
CA ARG A 342 -0.69 -6.49 0.97
C ARG A 342 -1.44 -7.82 1.02
N ALA A 343 -2.68 -7.83 1.53
CA ALA A 343 -3.49 -9.04 1.60
C ALA A 343 -3.81 -9.59 0.19
N CYS A 344 -4.09 -8.71 -0.77
CA CYS A 344 -4.31 -9.11 -2.17
C CYS A 344 -3.05 -9.70 -2.82
N ASP A 345 -1.88 -9.10 -2.58
CA ASP A 345 -0.61 -9.58 -3.11
C ASP A 345 -0.23 -10.93 -2.52
N GLU A 346 -0.39 -11.11 -1.21
CA GLU A 346 -0.16 -12.38 -0.53
C GLU A 346 -1.13 -13.47 -1.03
N ASN A 347 -2.40 -13.14 -1.25
CA ASN A 347 -3.35 -14.10 -1.82
C ASN A 347 -2.94 -14.52 -3.24
N ARG A 348 -2.45 -13.57 -4.05
CA ARG A 348 -1.99 -13.81 -5.42
C ARG A 348 -0.72 -14.66 -5.45
N SER A 349 0.24 -14.43 -4.55
CA SER A 349 1.47 -15.23 -4.47
C SER A 349 1.18 -16.66 -4.03
N LEU A 350 0.33 -16.84 -3.01
CA LEU A 350 -0.10 -18.17 -2.55
C LEU A 350 -0.82 -18.95 -3.65
N ARG A 351 -1.70 -18.29 -4.42
CA ARG A 351 -2.37 -18.92 -5.58
C ARG A 351 -1.38 -19.38 -6.65
N ARG A 352 -0.37 -18.57 -6.99
CA ARG A 352 0.68 -18.98 -7.95
C ARG A 352 1.48 -20.18 -7.47
N LEU A 353 1.79 -20.25 -6.17
CA LEU A 353 2.47 -21.42 -5.61
C LEU A 353 1.62 -22.69 -5.76
N LEU A 354 0.31 -22.59 -5.54
CA LEU A 354 -0.63 -23.71 -5.76
C LEU A 354 -0.80 -24.09 -7.24
N GLU A 355 -0.73 -23.12 -8.17
CA GLU A 355 -0.71 -23.39 -9.61
C GLU A 355 0.54 -24.19 -10.02
N ILE A 356 1.71 -23.85 -9.50
CA ILE A 356 2.97 -24.57 -9.78
C ILE A 356 2.91 -26.03 -9.27
N GLU A 357 2.26 -26.27 -8.13
CA GLU A 357 2.08 -27.65 -7.60
C GLU A 357 1.08 -28.50 -8.40
N SER A 358 0.35 -27.91 -9.35
CA SER A 358 -0.65 -28.59 -10.17
C SER A 358 -0.15 -29.05 -11.54
N ASP A 359 1.12 -28.79 -11.87
CA ASP A 359 1.64 -29.04 -13.22
C ASP A 359 1.79 -30.55 -13.50
N LEU A 360 1.19 -30.99 -14.61
CA LEU A 360 1.33 -32.37 -15.07
C LEU A 360 2.71 -32.52 -15.69
N ILE A 361 3.54 -33.43 -15.18
CA ILE A 361 4.92 -33.63 -15.64
C ILE A 361 4.99 -34.78 -16.65
N GLY A 362 5.71 -34.58 -17.75
CA GLY A 362 5.95 -35.62 -18.77
C GLY A 362 5.89 -35.06 -20.19
N ASN A 363 6.74 -35.58 -21.08
CA ASN A 363 6.88 -35.14 -22.47
C ASN A 363 6.43 -36.20 -23.47
N SER A 364 5.89 -37.34 -23.00
CA SER A 364 5.33 -38.35 -23.88
C SER A 364 4.15 -37.82 -24.68
N ARG A 365 3.92 -38.44 -25.86
CA ARG A 365 2.75 -38.15 -26.70
C ARG A 365 1.43 -38.36 -25.93
N THR A 366 1.39 -39.35 -25.04
CA THR A 366 0.24 -39.66 -24.20
C THR A 366 -0.07 -38.49 -23.26
N MET A 367 0.95 -37.93 -22.61
CA MET A 367 0.79 -36.76 -21.73
C MET A 367 0.41 -35.49 -22.49
N HIS A 368 0.91 -35.28 -23.72
CA HIS A 368 0.43 -34.20 -24.58
C HIS A 368 -1.06 -34.35 -24.93
N SER A 369 -1.49 -35.54 -25.34
CA SER A 369 -2.90 -35.81 -25.64
C SER A 369 -3.81 -35.62 -24.41
N LEU A 370 -3.33 -35.97 -23.22
CA LEU A 370 -4.04 -35.74 -21.97
C LEU A 370 -4.22 -34.23 -21.71
N ARG A 371 -3.16 -33.43 -21.85
CA ARG A 371 -3.22 -31.96 -21.69
C ARG A 371 -4.18 -31.31 -22.69
N ASP A 372 -4.17 -31.74 -23.95
CA ASP A 372 -5.10 -31.23 -24.97
C ASP A 372 -6.56 -31.56 -24.60
N THR A 373 -6.79 -32.75 -24.04
CA THR A 373 -8.12 -33.17 -23.59
C THR A 373 -8.57 -32.38 -22.37
N ILE A 374 -7.67 -32.14 -21.41
CA ILE A 374 -7.91 -31.27 -20.25
C ILE A 374 -8.30 -29.87 -20.71
N ALA A 375 -7.56 -29.28 -21.67
CA ALA A 375 -7.86 -27.95 -22.17
C ALA A 375 -9.26 -27.86 -22.81
N ARG A 376 -9.66 -28.87 -23.59
CA ARG A 376 -11.02 -28.95 -24.15
C ARG A 376 -12.08 -29.07 -23.06
N VAL A 377 -11.87 -29.93 -22.07
CA VAL A 377 -12.82 -30.13 -20.97
C VAL A 377 -12.91 -28.88 -20.09
N ALA A 378 -11.79 -28.21 -19.82
CA ALA A 378 -11.73 -27.03 -18.96
C ALA A 378 -12.58 -25.87 -19.51
N SER A 379 -12.69 -25.75 -20.84
CA SER A 379 -13.49 -24.73 -21.52
C SER A 379 -15.02 -24.87 -21.33
N SER A 380 -15.49 -26.04 -20.88
CA SER A 380 -16.91 -26.32 -20.62
C SER A 380 -17.19 -26.32 -19.11
N ASP A 381 -18.37 -25.86 -18.68
CA ASP A 381 -18.83 -25.98 -17.29
C ASP A 381 -19.48 -27.34 -16.99
N ALA A 382 -19.52 -28.26 -17.95
CA ALA A 382 -20.07 -29.60 -17.76
C ALA A 382 -19.28 -30.40 -16.70
N THR A 383 -19.98 -31.39 -16.13
CA THR A 383 -19.38 -32.39 -15.24
C THR A 383 -18.32 -33.19 -15.98
N ALA A 384 -17.22 -33.47 -15.30
CA ALA A 384 -16.13 -34.28 -15.83
C ALA A 384 -15.88 -35.50 -14.95
N LEU A 385 -15.83 -36.68 -15.56
CA LEU A 385 -15.44 -37.93 -14.94
C LEU A 385 -14.01 -38.28 -15.33
N VAL A 386 -13.12 -38.35 -14.35
CA VAL A 386 -11.70 -38.68 -14.49
C VAL A 386 -11.48 -40.13 -14.05
N ARG A 387 -11.23 -41.01 -15.01
CA ARG A 387 -10.93 -42.42 -14.75
C ARG A 387 -9.44 -42.68 -14.72
N GLY A 388 -9.04 -43.65 -13.91
CA GLY A 388 -7.66 -44.11 -13.89
C GLY A 388 -7.35 -44.90 -12.63
N GLU A 389 -6.27 -45.66 -12.70
CA GLU A 389 -5.79 -46.48 -11.58
C GLU A 389 -5.45 -45.63 -10.34
N SER A 390 -5.29 -46.29 -9.20
CA SER A 390 -4.81 -45.59 -8.00
C SER A 390 -3.39 -45.08 -8.23
N GLY A 391 -3.13 -43.82 -7.83
CA GLY A 391 -1.79 -43.25 -7.86
C GLY A 391 -1.33 -42.65 -9.20
N VAL A 392 -2.18 -42.58 -10.23
CA VAL A 392 -1.85 -41.93 -11.53
C VAL A 392 -1.89 -40.40 -11.50
N GLY A 393 -2.41 -39.79 -10.43
CA GLY A 393 -2.50 -38.33 -10.30
C GLY A 393 -3.83 -37.71 -10.76
N LYS A 394 -4.96 -38.40 -10.55
CA LYS A 394 -6.31 -37.90 -10.88
C LYS A 394 -6.61 -36.52 -10.28
N GLU A 395 -6.10 -36.24 -9.08
CA GLU A 395 -6.24 -34.92 -8.45
C GLU A 395 -5.51 -33.81 -9.23
N LEU A 396 -4.31 -34.08 -9.76
CA LEU A 396 -3.58 -33.11 -10.60
C LEU A 396 -4.36 -32.81 -11.88
N VAL A 397 -4.97 -33.84 -12.48
CA VAL A 397 -5.86 -33.68 -13.64
C VAL A 397 -7.07 -32.80 -13.29
N ALA A 398 -7.71 -33.03 -12.15
CA ALA A 398 -8.84 -32.21 -11.70
C ALA A 398 -8.44 -30.74 -11.43
N ARG A 399 -7.27 -30.52 -10.81
CA ARG A 399 -6.70 -29.18 -10.62
C ARG A 399 -6.41 -28.51 -11.96
N ALA A 400 -5.80 -29.23 -12.91
CA ALA A 400 -5.52 -28.72 -14.24
C ALA A 400 -6.83 -28.37 -15.00
N ILE A 401 -7.91 -29.14 -14.83
CA ILE A 401 -9.23 -28.78 -15.37
C ILE A 401 -9.72 -27.45 -14.76
N HIS A 402 -9.60 -27.28 -13.44
CA HIS A 402 -10.05 -26.08 -12.74
C HIS A 402 -9.25 -24.83 -13.14
N PHE A 403 -7.92 -24.88 -13.09
CA PHE A 403 -7.05 -23.73 -13.37
C PHE A 403 -7.07 -23.31 -14.85
N ASN A 404 -7.44 -24.21 -15.76
CA ASN A 404 -7.65 -23.89 -17.17
C ASN A 404 -9.10 -23.50 -17.51
N SER A 405 -9.99 -23.37 -16.52
CA SER A 405 -11.41 -23.04 -16.71
C SER A 405 -11.72 -21.56 -16.49
N ASN A 406 -12.96 -21.17 -16.83
CA ASN A 406 -13.51 -19.85 -16.50
C ASN A 406 -13.64 -19.61 -14.98
N ARG A 407 -13.52 -20.66 -14.16
CA ARG A 407 -13.61 -20.62 -12.70
C ARG A 407 -12.25 -20.66 -11.99
N ARG A 408 -11.14 -20.49 -12.73
CA ARG A 408 -9.76 -20.58 -12.19
C ARG A 408 -9.46 -19.68 -10.97
N ASP A 409 -10.17 -18.55 -10.86
CA ASP A 409 -9.99 -17.58 -9.77
C ASP A 409 -10.88 -17.86 -8.55
N LYS A 410 -11.71 -18.92 -8.61
CA LYS A 410 -12.71 -19.33 -7.62
C LYS A 410 -12.20 -20.51 -6.77
N ALA A 411 -12.99 -20.93 -5.79
CA ALA A 411 -12.59 -22.00 -4.89
C ALA A 411 -12.45 -23.35 -5.62
N PHE A 412 -11.37 -24.09 -5.35
CA PHE A 412 -11.22 -25.50 -5.69
C PHE A 412 -11.24 -26.32 -4.39
N VAL A 413 -12.29 -27.11 -4.20
CA VAL A 413 -12.53 -27.86 -2.97
C VAL A 413 -12.43 -29.35 -3.26
N CYS A 414 -11.58 -30.07 -2.52
CA CYS A 414 -11.42 -31.51 -2.65
C CYS A 414 -12.15 -32.26 -1.53
N LEU A 415 -12.67 -33.43 -1.87
CA LEU A 415 -13.18 -34.43 -0.94
C LEU A 415 -12.90 -35.83 -1.46
N ASN A 416 -12.35 -36.70 -0.62
CA ASN A 416 -12.18 -38.12 -0.92
C ASN A 416 -13.33 -38.92 -0.29
N CYS A 417 -14.13 -39.59 -1.11
CA CYS A 417 -15.33 -40.31 -0.65
C CYS A 417 -14.99 -41.61 0.09
N ALA A 418 -13.84 -42.23 -0.19
CA ALA A 418 -13.42 -43.49 0.41
C ALA A 418 -12.84 -43.33 1.84
N ALA A 419 -12.48 -42.11 2.23
CA ALA A 419 -11.76 -41.85 3.49
C ALA A 419 -12.70 -41.67 4.71
N LEU A 420 -14.02 -41.59 4.50
CA LEU A 420 -14.99 -41.19 5.51
C LEU A 420 -16.09 -42.24 5.67
N THR A 421 -16.64 -42.34 6.89
CA THR A 421 -17.89 -43.10 7.11
C THR A 421 -19.06 -42.39 6.44
N GLU A 422 -20.15 -43.10 6.16
CA GLU A 422 -21.35 -42.54 5.52
C GLU A 422 -21.85 -41.26 6.21
N SER A 423 -21.99 -41.27 7.55
CA SER A 423 -22.45 -40.10 8.31
C SER A 423 -21.50 -38.90 8.22
N LEU A 424 -20.18 -39.15 8.19
CA LEU A 424 -19.18 -38.09 8.07
C LEU A 424 -19.12 -37.56 6.64
N LEU A 425 -19.24 -38.43 5.64
CA LEU A 425 -19.27 -38.04 4.23
C LEU A 425 -20.47 -37.13 3.93
N GLU A 426 -21.65 -37.48 4.44
CA GLU A 426 -22.85 -36.66 4.29
C GLU A 426 -22.68 -35.28 4.96
N SER A 427 -22.16 -35.27 6.18
CA SER A 427 -21.87 -34.05 6.95
C SER A 427 -20.80 -33.17 6.28
N GLU A 428 -19.75 -33.75 5.67
CA GLU A 428 -18.77 -32.99 4.89
C GLU A 428 -19.38 -32.42 3.62
N LEU A 429 -20.12 -33.21 2.83
CA LEU A 429 -20.71 -32.75 1.57
C LEU A 429 -21.71 -31.61 1.76
N PHE A 430 -22.69 -31.82 2.65
CA PHE A 430 -23.87 -30.94 2.78
C PHE A 430 -23.81 -30.04 4.01
N GLY A 431 -22.86 -30.24 4.92
CA GLY A 431 -22.79 -29.50 6.17
C GLY A 431 -23.80 -29.99 7.20
N HIS A 432 -23.72 -29.44 8.41
CA HIS A 432 -24.63 -29.79 9.50
C HIS A 432 -24.94 -28.59 10.40
N GLU A 433 -26.14 -28.59 10.95
CA GLU A 433 -26.52 -27.67 12.02
C GLU A 433 -26.07 -28.22 13.39
N ARG A 434 -25.93 -27.33 14.37
CA ARG A 434 -25.54 -27.68 15.74
C ARG A 434 -26.54 -28.67 16.35
N GLY A 435 -26.03 -29.78 16.89
CA GLY A 435 -26.85 -30.81 17.56
C GLY A 435 -27.53 -31.80 16.63
N SER A 436 -27.20 -31.82 15.34
CA SER A 436 -27.80 -32.74 14.35
C SER A 436 -27.44 -34.22 14.55
N PHE A 437 -26.31 -34.52 15.20
CA PHE A 437 -25.89 -35.86 15.61
C PHE A 437 -24.95 -35.80 16.83
N THR A 438 -24.64 -36.95 17.43
CA THR A 438 -23.73 -37.05 18.58
C THR A 438 -22.31 -36.59 18.19
N GLY A 439 -21.89 -35.42 18.69
CA GLY A 439 -20.60 -34.80 18.36
C GLY A 439 -20.70 -33.50 17.54
N ALA A 440 -21.89 -33.12 17.06
CA ALA A 440 -22.11 -31.86 16.35
C ALA A 440 -22.20 -30.66 17.33
N THR A 441 -21.07 -30.25 17.91
CA THR A 441 -21.02 -29.13 18.88
C THR A 441 -21.28 -27.77 18.25
N ASP A 442 -20.90 -27.61 16.99
CA ASP A 442 -20.98 -26.36 16.25
C ASP A 442 -21.59 -26.59 14.86
N LYS A 443 -22.05 -25.51 14.24
CA LYS A 443 -22.51 -25.53 12.86
C LYS A 443 -21.32 -25.65 11.91
N LYS A 444 -21.45 -26.48 10.87
CA LYS A 444 -20.41 -26.65 9.83
C LYS A 444 -20.99 -26.46 8.43
N LEU A 445 -20.32 -25.64 7.62
CA LEU A 445 -20.63 -25.46 6.20
C LEU A 445 -20.18 -26.68 5.38
N GLY A 446 -21.03 -27.12 4.46
CA GLY A 446 -20.72 -28.24 3.56
C GLY A 446 -19.71 -27.88 2.47
N LYS A 447 -19.11 -28.90 1.85
CA LYS A 447 -18.17 -28.75 0.74
C LYS A 447 -18.83 -28.13 -0.49
N PHE A 448 -20.13 -28.38 -0.71
CA PHE A 448 -20.89 -27.69 -1.75
C PHE A 448 -20.96 -26.17 -1.54
N GLU A 449 -21.21 -25.73 -0.31
CA GLU A 449 -21.25 -24.31 0.03
C GLU A 449 -19.86 -23.67 -0.08
N GLN A 450 -18.83 -24.38 0.38
CA GLN A 450 -17.45 -23.93 0.27
C GLN A 450 -16.98 -23.80 -1.19
N ALA A 451 -17.56 -24.60 -2.09
CA ALA A 451 -17.23 -24.63 -3.51
C ALA A 451 -18.15 -23.75 -4.37
N ASP A 452 -19.04 -22.95 -3.77
CA ASP A 452 -19.97 -22.10 -4.52
C ASP A 452 -19.22 -21.16 -5.49
N GLN A 453 -19.74 -21.02 -6.70
CA GLN A 453 -19.10 -20.37 -7.86
C GLN A 453 -17.79 -21.01 -8.32
N GLY A 454 -17.33 -22.08 -7.67
CA GLY A 454 -16.04 -22.73 -7.88
C GLY A 454 -16.16 -24.14 -8.46
N THR A 455 -15.27 -25.02 -8.01
CA THR A 455 -15.21 -26.42 -8.44
C THR A 455 -15.08 -27.35 -7.24
N LEU A 456 -15.92 -28.38 -7.19
CA LEU A 456 -15.86 -29.47 -6.23
C LEU A 456 -15.24 -30.70 -6.90
N PHE A 457 -14.09 -31.12 -6.41
CA PHE A 457 -13.43 -32.36 -6.80
C PHE A 457 -13.81 -33.50 -5.84
N LEU A 458 -14.34 -34.59 -6.39
CA LEU A 458 -14.72 -35.79 -5.65
C LEU A 458 -13.81 -36.95 -6.07
N ASP A 459 -12.91 -37.36 -5.20
CA ASP A 459 -12.07 -38.54 -5.43
C ASP A 459 -12.79 -39.82 -4.96
N GLU A 460 -12.57 -40.89 -5.70
CA GLU A 460 -13.21 -42.20 -5.52
C GLU A 460 -14.74 -42.14 -5.36
N VAL A 461 -15.42 -41.43 -6.28
CA VAL A 461 -16.90 -41.27 -6.27
C VAL A 461 -17.65 -42.62 -6.30
N GLY A 462 -17.02 -43.67 -6.84
CA GLY A 462 -17.59 -45.02 -6.87
C GLY A 462 -17.77 -45.66 -5.48
N GLU A 463 -17.13 -45.11 -4.44
CA GLU A 463 -17.28 -45.55 -3.04
C GLU A 463 -18.43 -44.81 -2.31
N MET A 464 -19.15 -43.91 -2.97
CA MET A 464 -20.21 -43.13 -2.35
C MET A 464 -21.43 -44.01 -2.03
N PRO A 465 -21.96 -43.99 -0.79
CA PRO A 465 -23.18 -44.72 -0.43
C PRO A 465 -24.43 -44.28 -1.24
N LEU A 466 -25.33 -45.22 -1.56
CA LEU A 466 -26.54 -44.98 -2.38
C LEU A 466 -27.45 -43.86 -1.84
N SER A 467 -27.54 -43.72 -0.51
CA SER A 467 -28.29 -42.68 0.19
C SER A 467 -27.77 -41.28 -0.16
N ILE A 468 -26.44 -41.12 -0.16
CA ILE A 468 -25.74 -39.88 -0.47
C ILE A 468 -25.77 -39.62 -1.97
N GLN A 469 -25.62 -40.65 -2.81
CA GLN A 469 -25.75 -40.53 -4.27
C GLN A 469 -27.09 -39.89 -4.68
N ALA A 470 -28.19 -40.26 -4.01
CA ALA A 470 -29.51 -39.69 -4.29
C ALA A 470 -29.59 -38.19 -3.97
N LYS A 471 -29.02 -37.74 -2.84
CA LYS A 471 -28.96 -36.32 -2.48
C LYS A 471 -28.00 -35.55 -3.38
N PHE A 472 -26.86 -36.14 -3.69
CA PHE A 472 -25.85 -35.57 -4.57
C PHE A 472 -26.40 -35.30 -5.98
N LEU A 473 -27.13 -36.26 -6.57
CA LEU A 473 -27.79 -36.09 -7.87
C LEU A 473 -28.74 -34.89 -7.88
N ARG A 474 -29.54 -34.70 -6.83
CA ARG A 474 -30.46 -33.54 -6.75
C ARG A 474 -29.72 -32.21 -6.85
N VAL A 475 -28.59 -32.07 -6.14
CA VAL A 475 -27.75 -30.87 -6.20
C VAL A 475 -27.13 -30.70 -7.59
N LEU A 476 -26.68 -31.80 -8.20
CA LEU A 476 -26.10 -31.80 -9.55
C LEU A 476 -27.10 -31.41 -10.66
N GLU A 477 -28.39 -31.57 -10.40
CA GLU A 477 -29.50 -31.13 -11.24
C GLU A 477 -29.93 -29.67 -10.96
N GLY A 478 -29.30 -28.99 -9.99
CA GLY A 478 -29.58 -27.61 -9.64
C GLY A 478 -30.69 -27.42 -8.61
N HIS A 479 -31.16 -28.50 -7.98
CA HIS A 479 -32.13 -28.39 -6.89
C HIS A 479 -31.42 -27.91 -5.60
N PRO A 480 -32.11 -27.12 -4.76
CA PRO A 480 -31.57 -26.75 -3.47
C PRO A 480 -31.46 -27.97 -2.54
N PHE A 481 -30.54 -27.92 -1.60
CA PHE A 481 -30.36 -28.92 -0.55
C PHE A 481 -30.43 -28.32 0.85
N GLU A 482 -30.49 -29.18 1.85
CA GLU A 482 -30.54 -28.79 3.27
C GLU A 482 -29.34 -29.40 4.00
N ARG A 483 -28.84 -28.69 5.03
CA ARG A 483 -27.81 -29.23 5.93
C ARG A 483 -28.39 -30.39 6.74
N VAL A 484 -27.53 -31.30 7.20
CA VAL A 484 -27.95 -32.38 8.11
C VAL A 484 -28.53 -31.77 9.39
N GLY A 485 -29.80 -32.13 9.69
CA GLY A 485 -30.55 -31.63 10.84
C GLY A 485 -31.04 -30.18 10.71
N GLY A 486 -30.90 -29.55 9.55
CA GLY A 486 -31.40 -28.21 9.25
C GLY A 486 -32.57 -28.22 8.27
N ASN A 487 -33.30 -27.11 8.22
CA ASN A 487 -34.49 -26.94 7.34
C ASN A 487 -34.29 -25.78 6.34
N ALA A 488 -33.10 -25.20 6.32
CA ALA A 488 -32.78 -24.07 5.46
C ALA A 488 -32.40 -24.60 4.07
N SER A 489 -33.14 -24.15 3.06
CA SER A 489 -32.88 -24.46 1.65
C SER A 489 -31.69 -23.66 1.14
N ILE A 490 -30.70 -24.35 0.57
CA ILE A 490 -29.43 -23.78 0.10
C ILE A 490 -29.27 -24.08 -1.39
N THR A 491 -28.98 -23.05 -2.18
CA THR A 491 -28.67 -23.16 -3.61
C THR A 491 -27.22 -22.76 -3.83
N VAL A 492 -26.50 -23.54 -4.63
CA VAL A 492 -25.10 -23.30 -5.00
C VAL A 492 -24.91 -23.52 -6.50
N ASP A 493 -23.94 -22.84 -7.08
CA ASP A 493 -23.50 -23.05 -8.46
C ASP A 493 -22.08 -23.61 -8.47
N VAL A 494 -21.97 -24.93 -8.57
CA VAL A 494 -20.70 -25.66 -8.41
C VAL A 494 -20.44 -26.51 -9.64
N ARG A 495 -19.26 -26.34 -10.24
CA ARG A 495 -18.76 -27.30 -11.23
C ARG A 495 -18.25 -28.55 -10.51
N VAL A 496 -18.67 -29.73 -10.95
CA VAL A 496 -18.22 -31.00 -10.35
C VAL A 496 -17.20 -31.69 -11.27
N VAL A 497 -16.07 -32.09 -10.68
CA VAL A 497 -15.12 -33.02 -11.29
C VAL A 497 -15.06 -34.25 -10.40
N ALA A 498 -15.45 -35.41 -10.92
CA ALA A 498 -15.44 -36.67 -10.18
C ALA A 498 -14.31 -37.57 -10.67
N ALA A 499 -13.73 -38.36 -9.79
CA ALA A 499 -12.70 -39.34 -10.11
C ALA A 499 -13.02 -40.71 -9.52
N THR A 500 -12.62 -41.77 -10.21
CA THR A 500 -12.81 -43.16 -9.77
C THR A 500 -11.78 -44.09 -10.41
N ASN A 501 -11.39 -45.13 -9.69
CA ASN A 501 -10.70 -46.30 -10.25
C ASN A 501 -11.64 -47.48 -10.56
N ARG A 502 -12.89 -47.45 -10.07
CA ARG A 502 -13.88 -48.51 -10.27
C ARG A 502 -14.53 -48.43 -11.65
N GLU A 503 -14.93 -49.60 -12.16
CA GLU A 503 -15.80 -49.69 -13.33
C GLU A 503 -17.25 -49.40 -12.93
N LEU A 504 -17.68 -48.15 -13.11
CA LEU A 504 -19.01 -47.68 -12.67
C LEU A 504 -20.14 -48.42 -13.41
N GLU A 505 -19.89 -48.88 -14.64
CA GLU A 505 -20.82 -49.67 -15.44
C GLU A 505 -21.20 -50.97 -14.71
N ALA A 506 -20.21 -51.74 -14.25
CA ALA A 506 -20.42 -52.94 -13.48
C ALA A 506 -21.11 -52.64 -12.14
N ALA A 507 -20.69 -51.57 -11.44
CA ALA A 507 -21.32 -51.15 -10.18
C ALA A 507 -22.80 -50.76 -10.35
N VAL A 508 -23.19 -50.23 -11.51
CA VAL A 508 -24.60 -49.96 -11.85
C VAL A 508 -25.38 -51.26 -12.07
N GLU A 509 -24.79 -52.25 -12.75
CA GLU A 509 -25.41 -53.56 -12.96
C GLU A 509 -25.60 -54.33 -11.65
N GLU A 510 -24.65 -54.21 -10.73
CA GLU A 510 -24.68 -54.82 -9.39
C GLU A 510 -25.58 -54.05 -8.40
N GLY A 511 -26.07 -52.86 -8.76
CA GLY A 511 -26.94 -52.04 -7.93
C GLY A 511 -26.20 -51.26 -6.82
N GLU A 512 -24.86 -51.21 -6.85
CA GLU A 512 -24.02 -50.44 -5.93
C GLU A 512 -23.92 -48.95 -6.33
N PHE A 513 -24.20 -48.63 -7.59
CA PHE A 513 -24.19 -47.26 -8.11
C PHE A 513 -25.46 -46.93 -8.87
N ARG A 514 -25.98 -45.71 -8.69
CA ARG A 514 -27.21 -45.30 -9.36
C ARG A 514 -26.96 -44.97 -10.84
N LYS A 515 -27.77 -45.58 -11.70
CA LYS A 515 -27.73 -45.38 -13.15
C LYS A 515 -27.93 -43.92 -13.58
N ASP A 516 -28.82 -43.19 -12.93
CA ASP A 516 -29.11 -41.78 -13.22
C ASP A 516 -27.91 -40.87 -12.91
N LEU A 517 -27.27 -41.08 -11.76
CA LEU A 517 -26.07 -40.36 -11.36
C LEU A 517 -24.90 -40.65 -12.31
N PHE A 518 -24.72 -41.90 -12.73
CA PHE A 518 -23.67 -42.30 -13.66
C PHE A 518 -23.73 -41.48 -14.96
N PHE A 519 -24.90 -41.42 -15.61
CA PHE A 519 -25.05 -40.63 -16.84
C PHE A 519 -24.87 -39.13 -16.63
N ARG A 520 -25.20 -38.61 -15.44
CA ARG A 520 -25.00 -37.19 -15.10
C ARG A 520 -23.54 -36.85 -14.85
N LEU A 521 -22.73 -37.80 -14.39
CA LEU A 521 -21.28 -37.63 -14.22
C LEU A 521 -20.51 -37.83 -15.53
N GLN A 522 -20.96 -38.74 -16.40
CA GLN A 522 -20.30 -39.10 -17.66
C GLN A 522 -20.63 -38.13 -18.83
N ILE A 523 -20.74 -36.82 -18.58
CA ILE A 523 -20.95 -35.85 -19.67
C ILE A 523 -19.65 -35.62 -20.44
N LEU A 524 -18.56 -35.40 -19.71
CA LEU A 524 -17.20 -35.36 -20.24
C LEU A 524 -16.38 -36.43 -19.52
N GLU A 525 -15.67 -37.25 -20.26
CA GLU A 525 -14.89 -38.35 -19.70
C GLU A 525 -13.43 -38.23 -20.12
N LEU A 526 -12.53 -38.42 -19.15
CA LEU A 526 -11.09 -38.46 -19.37
C LEU A 526 -10.49 -39.71 -18.74
N GLN A 527 -9.70 -40.43 -19.52
CA GLN A 527 -8.89 -41.54 -19.02
C GLN A 527 -7.47 -41.03 -18.73
N VAL A 528 -7.02 -41.20 -17.49
CA VAL A 528 -5.64 -40.94 -17.10
C VAL A 528 -4.84 -42.23 -17.32
N PRO A 529 -3.81 -42.21 -18.19
CA PRO A 529 -3.01 -43.39 -18.49
C PRO A 529 -2.20 -43.82 -17.25
N PRO A 530 -2.00 -45.13 -17.04
CA PRO A 530 -1.08 -45.64 -16.04
C PRO A 530 0.38 -45.39 -16.44
N LEU A 531 1.28 -45.42 -15.45
CA LEU A 531 2.69 -45.05 -15.63
C LEU A 531 3.43 -45.89 -16.68
N ARG A 532 3.05 -47.17 -16.80
CA ARG A 532 3.56 -48.10 -17.80
C ARG A 532 3.26 -47.71 -19.26
N GLU A 533 2.19 -46.96 -19.53
CA GLU A 533 1.84 -46.49 -20.88
C GLU A 533 2.64 -45.26 -21.31
N HIS A 534 3.33 -44.61 -20.37
CA HIS A 534 4.24 -43.50 -20.62
C HIS A 534 5.56 -43.67 -19.84
N ALA A 535 6.16 -44.86 -19.94
CA ALA A 535 7.41 -45.19 -19.25
C ALA A 535 8.59 -44.25 -19.61
N SER A 536 8.54 -43.59 -20.78
CA SER A 536 9.53 -42.58 -21.17
C SER A 536 9.58 -41.36 -20.25
N ASP A 537 8.49 -41.09 -19.50
CA ASP A 537 8.40 -39.97 -18.57
C ASP A 537 8.92 -40.32 -17.17
N VAL A 538 9.16 -41.61 -16.88
CA VAL A 538 9.67 -42.07 -15.56
C VAL A 538 10.97 -41.37 -15.15
N PRO A 539 11.99 -41.20 -16.01
CA PRO A 539 13.20 -40.48 -15.64
C PRO A 539 12.95 -39.01 -15.27
N ILE A 540 12.01 -38.35 -15.96
CA ILE A 540 11.67 -36.93 -15.72
C ILE A 540 10.97 -36.80 -14.36
N LEU A 541 9.99 -37.67 -14.09
CA LEU A 541 9.29 -37.73 -12.81
C LEU A 541 10.24 -38.07 -11.66
N ALA A 542 11.13 -39.04 -11.84
CA ALA A 542 12.08 -39.47 -10.82
C ALA A 542 13.06 -38.33 -10.45
N ASN A 543 13.59 -37.61 -11.44
CA ASN A 543 14.44 -36.45 -11.19
C ASN A 543 13.66 -35.32 -10.49
N HIS A 544 12.43 -35.05 -10.90
CA HIS A 544 11.59 -34.04 -10.25
C HIS A 544 11.36 -34.34 -8.76
N PHE A 545 11.00 -35.59 -8.42
CA PHE A 545 10.83 -35.99 -7.02
C PHE A 545 12.15 -35.94 -6.25
N LEU A 546 13.26 -36.33 -6.88
CA LEU A 546 14.58 -36.26 -6.25
C LEU A 546 14.97 -34.82 -5.93
N GLU A 547 14.82 -33.89 -6.87
CA GLU A 547 15.09 -32.46 -6.66
C GLU A 547 14.28 -31.90 -5.48
N ARG A 548 12.98 -32.24 -5.43
CA ARG A 548 12.09 -31.82 -4.34
C ARG A 548 12.48 -32.41 -2.99
N CYS A 549 12.89 -33.67 -2.95
CA CYS A 549 13.43 -34.31 -1.74
C CYS A 549 14.74 -33.66 -1.28
N CYS A 550 15.66 -33.40 -2.21
CA CYS A 550 16.93 -32.74 -1.94
C CYS A 550 16.74 -31.34 -1.36
N GLN A 551 15.80 -30.56 -1.90
CA GLN A 551 15.43 -29.24 -1.36
C GLN A 551 14.90 -29.33 0.07
N ARG A 552 14.02 -30.31 0.36
CA ARG A 552 13.45 -30.51 1.70
C ARG A 552 14.47 -30.95 2.74
N ILE A 553 15.41 -31.81 2.36
CA ILE A 553 16.41 -32.39 3.26
C ILE A 553 17.65 -31.47 3.38
N GLY A 554 17.80 -30.48 2.50
CA GLY A 554 18.93 -29.55 2.48
C GLY A 554 20.20 -30.15 1.87
N HIS A 555 20.07 -31.12 0.96
CA HIS A 555 21.20 -31.85 0.37
C HIS A 555 21.17 -31.82 -1.17
N PRO A 556 21.61 -30.73 -1.82
CA PRO A 556 21.30 -30.43 -3.23
C PRO A 556 22.05 -31.26 -4.30
N ASN A 557 22.96 -32.15 -3.93
CA ASN A 557 23.89 -32.81 -4.88
C ASN A 557 23.62 -34.30 -5.14
N ILE A 558 22.39 -34.79 -4.94
CA ILE A 558 22.06 -36.20 -5.20
C ILE A 558 21.58 -36.34 -6.65
N THR A 559 22.12 -37.33 -7.37
CA THR A 559 21.75 -37.65 -8.76
C THR A 559 21.49 -39.14 -8.93
N LEU A 560 20.53 -39.50 -9.78
CA LEU A 560 20.29 -40.91 -10.13
C LEU A 560 21.42 -41.46 -11.02
N SER A 561 21.96 -42.61 -10.64
CA SER A 561 22.92 -43.33 -11.50
C SER A 561 22.21 -43.88 -12.74
N GLU A 562 22.93 -44.04 -13.85
CA GLU A 562 22.36 -44.57 -15.09
C GLU A 562 21.76 -45.98 -14.90
N ALA A 563 22.37 -46.79 -14.03
CA ALA A 563 21.86 -48.11 -13.67
C ALA A 563 20.52 -48.02 -12.91
N ALA A 564 20.37 -47.05 -11.99
CA ALA A 564 19.12 -46.81 -11.30
C ALA A 564 18.04 -46.34 -12.27
N THR A 565 18.32 -45.36 -13.14
CA THR A 565 17.38 -44.85 -14.13
C THR A 565 16.88 -45.95 -15.07
N LYS A 566 17.77 -46.85 -15.54
CA LYS A 566 17.39 -48.01 -16.36
C LYS A 566 16.48 -48.98 -15.60
N LYS A 567 16.74 -49.21 -14.31
CA LYS A 567 15.91 -50.09 -13.46
C LYS A 567 14.52 -49.48 -13.23
N LEU A 568 14.45 -48.18 -12.94
CA LEU A 568 13.19 -47.45 -12.76
C LEU A 568 12.33 -47.48 -14.04
N THR A 569 12.94 -47.30 -15.21
CA THR A 569 12.23 -47.26 -16.51
C THR A 569 11.66 -48.62 -16.91
N ARG A 570 12.25 -49.73 -16.47
CA ARG A 570 11.80 -51.10 -16.79
C ARG A 570 10.75 -51.66 -15.83
N HIS A 571 10.50 -50.98 -14.72
CA HIS A 571 9.51 -51.41 -13.73
C HIS A 571 8.09 -51.10 -14.22
N GLU A 572 7.11 -51.94 -13.89
CA GLU A 572 5.72 -51.80 -14.35
C GLU A 572 4.92 -50.77 -13.55
N TRP A 573 5.36 -50.46 -12.32
CA TRP A 573 4.75 -49.47 -11.42
C TRP A 573 3.25 -49.70 -11.17
N PRO A 574 2.86 -50.81 -10.50
CA PRO A 574 1.46 -51.07 -10.16
C PRO A 574 0.82 -49.99 -9.28
N GLY A 575 1.60 -49.26 -8.47
CA GLY A 575 1.14 -48.09 -7.70
C GLY A 575 1.38 -46.75 -8.41
N ASN A 576 1.74 -46.79 -9.70
CA ASN A 576 1.89 -45.65 -10.59
C ASN A 576 2.84 -44.57 -10.02
N VAL A 577 2.50 -43.28 -10.20
CA VAL A 577 3.32 -42.14 -9.79
C VAL A 577 3.48 -42.08 -8.27
N ARG A 578 2.47 -42.54 -7.51
CA ARG A 578 2.54 -42.59 -6.04
C ARG A 578 3.63 -43.56 -5.57
N GLU A 579 3.71 -44.75 -6.17
CA GLU A 579 4.77 -45.72 -5.87
C GLU A 579 6.14 -45.19 -6.29
N LEU A 580 6.27 -44.61 -7.49
CA LEU A 580 7.52 -44.01 -7.96
C LEU A 580 8.01 -42.94 -6.98
N ARG A 581 7.15 -42.03 -6.54
CA ARG A 581 7.51 -41.00 -5.56
C ARG A 581 8.02 -41.62 -4.26
N ASN A 582 7.30 -42.60 -3.71
CA ASN A 582 7.68 -43.27 -2.46
C ASN A 582 8.99 -44.07 -2.56
N VAL A 583 9.38 -44.51 -3.77
CA VAL A 583 10.66 -45.22 -3.99
C VAL A 583 11.83 -44.24 -4.12
N ILE A 584 11.57 -43.00 -4.54
CA ILE A 584 12.58 -41.94 -4.66
C ILE A 584 12.81 -41.22 -3.32
N GLU A 585 11.73 -40.99 -2.55
CA GLU A 585 11.78 -40.53 -1.14
C GLU A 585 12.55 -41.52 -0.25
#